data_AF-S9S6C4-F1
#
_entry.id   AF-S9S6C4-F1
#
_cell.length_a   1.000
_cell.length_b   1.000
_cell.length_c   1.000
_cell.angle_alpha   90.00
_cell.angle_beta   90.00
_cell.angle_gamma   90.00
#
_symmetry.space_group_name_H-M   'P 1'
#
loop_
_entity.id
_entity.type
_entity.pdbx_description
1 polymer ?
#
loop_
_entity_poly.entity_id
_entity_poly.type
_entity_poly.pdbx_seq_one_letter_code
_entity_poly.pdbx_strand_id
1 'polypeptide(L)'
;MRFIRLSAEGRILNILKIITLIGISINVYSYTIGLENESTPILTRHNDFFEFWSMSKAIWSGFVDRIYDVKAFSAYQLDLQGGKSSFILPNFYPPSFLFFVLPLSLGPFLVMAHVWIFGTLALFATLGQGRRWSGRRALVLLAAPSTMVTMAAGQTGFLTAALLGGGLGLLRTHPVAAGVCLGLVTIKPHLALLAGVALLAARAWRAILAAALTFATLAGLSAAAFGPELWLDWVRVLPQAWEMNLAAFDRLGGFMPTLTGALLKLGTPLAVAKTAQTLA
;
A
#
# COMPACT_ATOMS: atom_id res chain seq x y z
N MET A 1 45.56 -14.78 -19.25
CA MET A 1 44.20 -14.25 -18.98
C MET A 1 43.46 -15.22 -18.06
N ARG A 2 43.40 -14.94 -16.75
CA ARG A 2 42.64 -15.77 -15.79
C ARG A 2 41.17 -15.37 -15.88
N PHE A 3 40.33 -16.20 -16.50
CA PHE A 3 38.88 -16.06 -16.37
C PHE A 3 38.51 -16.34 -14.90
N ILE A 4 38.16 -15.29 -14.16
CA ILE A 4 37.61 -15.40 -12.81
C ILE A 4 36.25 -16.08 -12.96
N ARG A 5 36.20 -17.41 -12.81
CA ARG A 5 34.94 -18.15 -12.70
C ARG A 5 34.27 -17.71 -11.41
N LEU A 6 33.24 -16.87 -11.53
CA LEU A 6 32.38 -16.52 -10.42
C LEU A 6 31.79 -17.80 -9.80
N SER A 7 31.85 -17.89 -8.47
CA SER A 7 31.14 -18.93 -7.74
C SER A 7 29.65 -18.94 -8.12
N ALA A 8 28.95 -20.08 -7.94
CA ALA A 8 27.51 -20.14 -8.20
C ALA A 8 26.76 -19.01 -7.49
N GLU A 9 27.18 -18.69 -6.27
CA GLU A 9 26.74 -17.53 -5.49
C GLU A 9 26.96 -16.19 -6.22
N GLY A 10 28.13 -15.97 -6.84
CA GLY A 10 28.45 -14.74 -7.57
C GLY A 10 27.64 -14.57 -8.86
N ARG A 11 27.33 -15.68 -9.54
CA ARG A 11 26.45 -15.69 -10.73
C ARG A 11 25.01 -15.33 -10.37
N ILE A 12 24.47 -15.91 -9.29
CA ILE A 12 23.12 -15.59 -8.79
C ILE A 12 23.02 -14.10 -8.43
N LEU A 13 24.04 -13.53 -7.79
CA LEU A 13 24.02 -12.09 -7.47
C LEU A 13 24.00 -11.19 -8.69
N ASN A 14 24.78 -11.50 -9.71
CA ASN A 14 24.77 -10.71 -10.92
C ASN A 14 23.41 -10.78 -11.62
N ILE A 15 22.76 -11.96 -11.61
CA ILE A 15 21.39 -12.11 -12.10
C ILE A 15 20.42 -11.25 -11.29
N LEU A 16 20.48 -11.27 -9.95
CA LEU A 16 19.61 -10.45 -9.10
C LEU A 16 19.84 -8.95 -9.28
N LYS A 17 21.09 -8.51 -9.42
CA LYS A 17 21.42 -7.11 -9.75
C LYS A 17 20.85 -6.71 -11.10
N ILE A 18 21.00 -7.56 -12.11
CA ILE A 18 20.45 -7.34 -13.45
C ILE A 18 18.92 -7.30 -13.39
N ILE A 19 18.25 -8.21 -12.68
CA ILE A 19 16.78 -8.18 -12.48
C ILE A 19 16.36 -6.89 -11.76
N THR A 20 17.09 -6.46 -10.74
CA THR A 20 16.79 -5.21 -10.00
C THR A 20 16.96 -4.00 -10.93
N LEU A 21 18.06 -3.93 -11.67
CA LEU A 21 18.32 -2.87 -12.64
C LEU A 21 17.32 -2.91 -13.79
N ILE A 22 16.90 -4.09 -14.26
CA ILE A 22 15.83 -4.24 -15.25
C ILE A 22 14.51 -3.80 -14.65
N GLY A 23 14.19 -4.13 -13.40
CA GLY A 23 12.97 -3.68 -12.73
C GLY A 23 12.91 -2.16 -12.60
N ILE A 24 14.02 -1.54 -12.16
CA ILE A 24 14.19 -0.09 -12.09
C ILE A 24 14.14 0.51 -13.50
N SER A 25 14.84 -0.07 -14.48
CA SER A 25 14.87 0.41 -15.86
C SER A 25 13.54 0.21 -16.58
N ILE A 26 12.77 -0.85 -16.31
CA ILE A 26 11.40 -1.04 -16.80
C ILE A 26 10.49 -0.03 -16.14
N ASN A 27 10.69 0.31 -14.87
CA ASN A 27 9.94 1.37 -14.22
C ASN A 27 10.26 2.73 -14.84
N VAL A 28 11.55 3.07 -15.00
CA VAL A 28 12.03 4.28 -15.67
C VAL A 28 11.63 4.29 -17.16
N TYR A 29 11.60 3.15 -17.85
CA TYR A 29 11.22 3.02 -19.26
C TYR A 29 9.71 3.03 -19.45
N SER A 30 8.92 2.40 -18.58
CA SER A 30 7.45 2.53 -18.55
C SER A 30 7.04 3.96 -18.17
N TYR A 31 7.88 4.62 -17.39
CA TYR A 31 7.82 6.05 -17.13
C TYR A 31 8.16 6.86 -18.40
N THR A 32 9.24 6.56 -19.13
CA THR A 32 9.67 7.29 -20.34
C THR A 32 8.82 7.02 -21.59
N ILE A 33 8.54 5.76 -21.96
CA ILE A 33 7.57 5.37 -23.00
C ILE A 33 6.18 5.85 -22.64
N GLY A 34 5.91 5.93 -21.34
CA GLY A 34 4.71 6.56 -20.87
C GLY A 34 4.61 8.05 -21.23
N LEU A 35 5.72 8.79 -21.25
CA LEU A 35 5.72 10.16 -21.73
C LEU A 35 5.45 10.23 -23.24
N GLU A 36 5.71 9.16 -23.99
CA GLU A 36 5.59 9.10 -25.46
C GLU A 36 4.24 8.60 -25.98
N ASN A 37 3.48 7.84 -25.19
CA ASN A 37 2.17 7.32 -25.60
C ASN A 37 1.05 8.30 -25.21
N GLU A 38 0.73 9.25 -26.11
CA GLU A 38 -0.23 10.36 -25.92
C GLU A 38 -1.64 9.94 -25.44
N SER A 39 -1.98 8.65 -25.56
CA SER A 39 -3.31 8.08 -25.27
C SER A 39 -3.51 7.61 -23.82
N THR A 40 -2.45 7.43 -23.02
CA THR A 40 -2.59 7.04 -21.60
C THR A 40 -2.11 8.19 -20.70
N PRO A 41 -3.00 8.82 -19.92
CA PRO A 41 -2.60 9.88 -18.99
C PRO A 41 -1.50 9.41 -18.04
N ILE A 42 -0.53 10.28 -17.76
CA ILE A 42 0.59 10.06 -16.82
C ILE A 42 0.09 9.55 -15.45
N LEU A 43 -1.11 9.99 -15.07
CA LEU A 43 -1.82 9.67 -13.83
C LEU A 43 -2.26 8.19 -13.75
N THR A 44 -2.57 7.55 -14.89
CA THR A 44 -2.99 6.14 -15.00
C THR A 44 -1.87 5.10 -15.01
N ARG A 45 -0.62 5.49 -14.77
CA ARG A 45 0.52 4.52 -14.74
C ARG A 45 0.94 4.13 -13.34
N HIS A 46 0.58 4.95 -12.36
CA HIS A 46 0.81 4.70 -10.94
C HIS A 46 -0.54 4.66 -10.25
N ASN A 47 -1.38 3.67 -10.60
CA ASN A 47 -2.81 3.66 -10.27
C ASN A 47 -3.06 3.95 -8.79
N ASP A 48 -2.27 3.33 -7.91
CA ASP A 48 -2.46 3.48 -6.47
C ASP A 48 -1.83 4.78 -5.94
N PHE A 49 -0.70 5.26 -6.49
CA PHE A 49 -0.20 6.59 -6.15
C PHE A 49 -1.13 7.71 -6.64
N PHE A 50 -1.75 7.55 -7.81
CA PHE A 50 -2.72 8.52 -8.31
C PHE A 50 -3.97 8.57 -7.44
N GLU A 51 -4.42 7.42 -6.92
CA GLU A 51 -5.43 7.38 -5.86
C GLU A 51 -5.00 8.29 -4.69
N PHE A 52 -3.80 8.12 -4.14
CA PHE A 52 -3.32 8.91 -3.00
C PHE A 52 -3.14 10.40 -3.31
N TRP A 53 -2.62 10.72 -4.49
CA TRP A 53 -2.46 12.08 -4.96
C TRP A 53 -3.82 12.76 -5.18
N SER A 54 -4.80 12.05 -5.75
CA SER A 54 -6.16 12.56 -5.95
C SER A 54 -6.91 12.72 -4.62
N MET A 55 -6.69 11.85 -3.63
CA MET A 55 -7.18 12.06 -2.26
C MET A 55 -6.58 13.34 -1.66
N SER A 56 -5.26 13.53 -1.80
CA SER A 56 -4.59 14.76 -1.36
C SER A 56 -5.19 16.00 -2.03
N LYS A 57 -5.40 15.98 -3.35
CA LYS A 57 -6.07 17.06 -4.08
C LYS A 57 -7.50 17.28 -3.59
N ALA A 58 -8.25 16.22 -3.30
CA ALA A 58 -9.62 16.33 -2.79
C ALA A 58 -9.67 17.04 -1.45
N ILE A 59 -8.72 16.78 -0.55
CA ILE A 59 -8.61 17.49 0.73
C ILE A 59 -8.37 18.99 0.50
N TRP A 60 -7.36 19.35 -0.30
CA TRP A 60 -7.00 20.75 -0.52
C TRP A 60 -8.00 21.55 -1.36
N SER A 61 -8.86 20.88 -2.13
CA SER A 61 -9.91 21.51 -2.95
C SER A 61 -11.29 21.53 -2.29
N GLY A 62 -11.42 21.04 -1.05
CA GLY A 62 -12.70 20.98 -0.35
C GLY A 62 -13.66 19.90 -0.86
N PHE A 63 -13.15 18.88 -1.57
CA PHE A 63 -13.93 17.74 -2.05
C PHE A 63 -14.00 16.58 -1.03
N VAL A 64 -13.33 16.71 0.13
CA VAL A 64 -13.17 15.62 1.11
C VAL A 64 -14.48 14.98 1.56
N ASP A 65 -15.56 15.75 1.68
CA ASP A 65 -16.89 15.28 2.11
C ASP A 65 -17.49 14.20 1.21
N ARG A 66 -17.05 14.13 -0.06
CA ARG A 66 -17.55 13.17 -1.06
C ARG A 66 -16.51 12.12 -1.45
N ILE A 67 -15.40 12.02 -0.72
CA ILE A 67 -14.28 11.14 -1.08
C ILE A 67 -14.64 9.64 -1.04
N TYR A 68 -15.67 9.27 -0.28
CA TYR A 68 -16.19 7.89 -0.20
C TYR A 68 -17.38 7.62 -1.12
N ASP A 69 -17.95 8.64 -1.79
CA ASP A 69 -18.89 8.42 -2.88
C ASP A 69 -18.11 8.00 -4.12
N VAL A 70 -18.19 6.71 -4.47
CA VAL A 70 -17.42 6.12 -5.57
C VAL A 70 -17.69 6.84 -6.89
N LYS A 71 -18.94 7.22 -7.16
CA LYS A 71 -19.29 7.89 -8.42
C LYS A 71 -18.75 9.31 -8.44
N ALA A 72 -18.95 10.06 -7.36
CA ALA A 72 -18.49 11.43 -7.26
C ALA A 72 -16.95 11.50 -7.30
N PHE A 73 -16.26 10.63 -6.56
CA PHE A 73 -14.81 10.60 -6.53
C PHE A 73 -14.20 10.12 -7.86
N SER A 74 -14.82 9.14 -8.53
CA SER A 74 -14.39 8.74 -9.88
C SER A 74 -14.55 9.86 -10.91
N ALA A 75 -15.66 10.61 -10.85
CA ALA A 75 -15.86 11.77 -11.72
C ALA A 75 -14.83 12.88 -11.44
N TYR A 76 -14.50 13.12 -10.17
CA TYR A 76 -13.44 14.02 -9.75
C TYR A 76 -12.07 13.58 -10.28
N GLN A 77 -11.74 12.29 -10.19
CA GLN A 77 -10.50 11.73 -10.74
C GLN A 77 -10.43 11.81 -12.27
N LEU A 78 -11.56 11.65 -12.96
CA LEU A 78 -11.65 11.82 -14.41
C LEU A 78 -11.36 13.27 -14.83
N ASP A 79 -11.89 14.25 -14.08
CA ASP A 79 -11.64 15.68 -14.31
C ASP A 79 -10.16 16.03 -14.08
N LEU A 80 -9.55 15.52 -13.01
CA LEU A 80 -8.10 15.67 -12.75
C LEU A 80 -7.22 15.12 -13.89
N GLN A 81 -7.74 14.18 -14.68
CA GLN A 81 -7.07 13.58 -15.84
C GLN A 81 -7.43 14.27 -17.17
N GLY A 82 -8.20 15.36 -17.13
CA GLY A 82 -8.68 16.07 -18.32
C GLY A 82 -9.63 15.25 -19.18
N GLY A 83 -10.42 14.35 -18.57
CA GLY A 83 -11.39 13.50 -19.27
C GLY A 83 -10.79 12.29 -20.00
N LYS A 84 -9.49 12.04 -19.85
CA LYS A 84 -8.75 11.07 -20.68
C LYS A 84 -8.74 9.63 -20.16
N SER A 85 -9.17 9.39 -18.92
CA SER A 85 -9.14 8.06 -18.30
C SER A 85 -10.29 7.86 -17.33
N SER A 86 -11.08 6.82 -17.58
CA SER A 86 -12.21 6.39 -16.76
C SER A 86 -11.84 5.34 -15.71
N PHE A 87 -10.55 5.19 -15.38
CA PHE A 87 -10.13 4.21 -14.38
C PHE A 87 -10.67 4.61 -12.99
N ILE A 88 -11.46 3.72 -12.39
CA ILE A 88 -12.14 3.95 -11.11
C ILE A 88 -11.18 3.54 -9.98
N LEU A 89 -10.84 4.48 -9.11
CA LEU A 89 -9.98 4.27 -7.94
C LEU A 89 -10.69 4.75 -6.67
N PRO A 90 -11.64 3.94 -6.15
CA PRO A 90 -12.41 4.31 -4.97
C PRO A 90 -11.52 4.31 -3.73
N ASN A 91 -11.76 5.26 -2.82
CA ASN A 91 -11.08 5.27 -1.54
C ASN A 91 -11.69 4.23 -0.59
N PHE A 92 -10.91 3.22 -0.22
CA PHE A 92 -11.29 2.24 0.82
C PHE A 92 -10.45 2.35 2.11
N TYR A 93 -9.58 3.36 2.20
CA TYR A 93 -8.78 3.62 3.38
C TYR A 93 -9.60 4.38 4.43
N PRO A 94 -9.35 4.17 5.73
CA PRO A 94 -10.05 4.92 6.78
C PRO A 94 -9.68 6.41 6.76
N PRO A 95 -10.50 7.30 7.33
CA PRO A 95 -10.23 8.74 7.33
C PRO A 95 -8.88 9.12 7.94
N SER A 96 -8.36 8.33 8.88
CA SER A 96 -7.02 8.54 9.46
C SER A 96 -5.88 8.45 8.43
N PHE A 97 -6.07 7.72 7.32
CA PHE A 97 -5.08 7.62 6.25
C PHE A 97 -4.91 8.94 5.49
N LEU A 98 -5.92 9.83 5.50
CA LEU A 98 -5.86 11.11 4.81
C LEU A 98 -4.70 11.98 5.28
N PHE A 99 -4.29 11.88 6.55
CA PHE A 99 -3.09 12.58 7.05
C PHE A 99 -1.79 12.12 6.40
N PHE A 100 -1.70 10.85 5.98
CA PHE A 100 -0.49 10.30 5.36
C PHE A 100 -0.34 10.76 3.91
N VAL A 101 -1.46 10.98 3.24
CA VAL A 101 -1.49 11.39 1.83
C VAL A 101 -1.60 12.91 1.67
N LEU A 102 -1.98 13.64 2.71
CA LEU A 102 -2.14 15.11 2.72
C LEU A 102 -1.02 15.91 2.00
N PRO A 103 0.28 15.59 2.12
CA PRO A 103 1.31 16.38 1.45
C PRO A 103 1.51 16.03 -0.04
N LEU A 104 0.91 14.94 -0.53
CA LEU A 104 1.29 14.34 -1.83
C LEU A 104 0.89 15.19 -3.03
N SER A 105 -0.04 16.13 -2.88
CA SER A 105 -0.44 17.05 -3.96
C SER A 105 0.13 18.47 -3.86
N LEU A 106 1.04 18.70 -2.90
CA LEU A 106 1.68 20.01 -2.69
C LEU A 106 2.77 20.33 -3.70
N GLY A 107 3.25 19.32 -4.44
CA GLY A 107 4.23 19.49 -5.52
C GLY A 107 3.82 18.79 -6.82
N PRO A 108 4.70 18.81 -7.82
CA PRO A 108 4.47 18.14 -9.09
C PRO A 108 4.23 16.64 -8.90
N PHE A 109 3.28 16.07 -9.64
CA PHE A 109 2.84 14.67 -9.49
C PHE A 109 4.01 13.68 -9.48
N LEU A 110 4.91 13.78 -10.47
CA LEU A 110 6.04 12.86 -10.60
C LEU A 110 7.04 13.01 -9.45
N VAL A 111 7.28 14.24 -8.98
CA VAL A 111 8.16 14.48 -7.83
C VAL A 111 7.58 13.82 -6.59
N MET A 112 6.29 14.01 -6.35
CA MET A 112 5.63 13.45 -5.18
C MET A 112 5.49 11.92 -5.25
N ALA A 113 5.37 11.33 -6.44
CA ALA A 113 5.42 9.89 -6.64
C ALA A 113 6.75 9.30 -6.15
N HIS A 114 7.87 9.91 -6.55
CA HIS A 114 9.20 9.49 -6.11
C HIS A 114 9.41 9.72 -4.61
N VAL A 115 8.96 10.86 -4.07
CA VAL A 115 9.01 11.14 -2.62
C VAL A 115 8.25 10.07 -1.85
N TRP A 116 7.06 9.69 -2.30
CA TRP A 116 6.26 8.64 -1.67
C TRP A 116 6.95 7.28 -1.71
N ILE A 117 7.35 6.82 -2.90
CA ILE A 117 7.94 5.48 -3.08
C ILE A 117 9.27 5.38 -2.34
N PHE A 118 10.21 6.31 -2.57
CA PHE A 118 11.53 6.25 -1.95
C PHE A 118 11.50 6.64 -0.48
N GLY A 119 10.62 7.54 -0.07
CA GLY A 119 10.44 7.88 1.34
C GLY A 119 9.93 6.69 2.14
N THR A 120 8.89 6.00 1.66
CA THR A 120 8.36 4.81 2.34
C THR A 120 9.32 3.63 2.29
N LEU A 121 10.08 3.46 1.19
CA LEU A 121 11.17 2.48 1.11
C LEU A 121 12.28 2.78 2.13
N ALA A 122 12.68 4.03 2.28
CA ALA A 122 13.69 4.44 3.26
C ALA A 122 13.19 4.20 4.70
N LEU A 123 11.92 4.47 4.99
CA LEU A 123 11.29 4.11 6.27
C LEU A 123 11.36 2.60 6.50
N PHE A 124 11.06 1.80 5.48
CA PHE A 124 11.14 0.34 5.60
C PHE A 124 12.57 -0.16 5.82
N ALA A 125 13.54 0.44 5.14
CA ALA A 125 14.95 0.13 5.30
C ALA A 125 15.47 0.46 6.72
N THR A 126 14.97 1.53 7.33
CA THR A 126 15.50 2.08 8.59
C THR A 126 14.72 1.65 9.83
N LEU A 127 13.40 1.61 9.79
CA LEU A 127 12.54 1.22 10.93
C LEU A 127 12.19 -0.27 10.89
N GLY A 128 12.04 -0.85 9.70
CA GLY A 128 11.69 -2.25 9.54
C GLY A 128 12.87 -3.20 9.72
N GLN A 129 12.63 -4.47 9.36
CA GLN A 129 13.68 -5.51 9.29
C GLN A 129 14.77 -5.19 8.24
N GLY A 130 14.60 -4.10 7.48
CA GLY A 130 15.54 -3.55 6.51
C GLY A 130 16.96 -3.30 7.03
N ARG A 131 17.11 -3.01 8.33
CA ARG A 131 18.45 -2.89 8.96
C ARG A 131 19.27 -4.18 8.89
N ARG A 132 18.60 -5.33 8.75
CA ARG A 132 19.25 -6.64 8.59
C ARG A 132 19.56 -6.96 7.13
N TRP A 133 19.21 -6.07 6.20
CA TRP A 133 19.43 -6.22 4.77
C TRP A 133 20.82 -5.71 4.41
N SER A 134 21.84 -6.49 4.73
CA SER A 134 23.19 -6.22 4.23
C SER A 134 23.50 -7.05 2.99
N GLY A 135 24.23 -6.43 2.06
CA GLY A 135 24.77 -7.06 0.85
C GLY A 135 23.73 -7.81 0.02
N ARG A 136 23.85 -9.13 -0.03
CA ARG A 136 23.06 -10.02 -0.89
C ARG A 136 21.57 -10.01 -0.59
N ARG A 137 21.20 -9.92 0.69
CA ARG A 137 19.80 -9.99 1.14
C ARG A 137 19.00 -8.77 0.70
N ALA A 138 19.62 -7.60 0.70
CA ALA A 138 19.01 -6.37 0.17
C ALA A 138 18.66 -6.52 -1.31
N LEU A 139 19.58 -7.06 -2.12
CA LEU A 139 19.36 -7.25 -3.56
C LEU A 139 18.24 -8.25 -3.85
N VAL A 140 18.17 -9.36 -3.13
CA VAL A 140 17.08 -10.34 -3.27
C VAL A 140 15.72 -9.69 -2.96
N LEU A 141 15.65 -8.90 -1.89
CA LEU A 141 14.41 -8.29 -1.44
C LEU A 141 13.99 -7.11 -2.33
N LEU A 142 14.95 -6.38 -2.91
CA LEU A 142 14.67 -5.38 -3.93
C LEU A 142 14.15 -6.00 -5.23
N ALA A 143 14.66 -7.18 -5.59
CA ALA A 143 14.20 -7.95 -6.74
C ALA A 143 12.91 -8.76 -6.48
N ALA A 144 12.38 -8.74 -5.24
CA ALA A 144 11.18 -9.50 -4.92
C ALA A 144 9.97 -8.94 -5.71
N PRO A 145 9.11 -9.79 -6.28
CA PRO A 145 7.95 -9.33 -7.05
C PRO A 145 7.05 -8.36 -6.28
N SER A 146 6.87 -8.57 -4.97
CA SER A 146 6.07 -7.67 -4.11
C SER A 146 6.68 -6.27 -3.99
N THR A 147 8.01 -6.16 -3.90
CA THR A 147 8.72 -4.89 -3.92
C THR A 147 8.53 -4.20 -5.27
N MET A 148 8.70 -4.94 -6.36
CA MET A 148 8.56 -4.41 -7.71
C MET A 148 7.13 -3.89 -7.98
N VAL A 149 6.11 -4.66 -7.59
CA VAL A 149 4.70 -4.24 -7.69
C VAL A 149 4.44 -3.02 -6.81
N THR A 150 4.99 -2.98 -5.59
CA THR A 150 4.81 -1.83 -4.69
C THR A 150 5.41 -0.56 -5.29
N MET A 151 6.60 -0.65 -5.87
CA MET A 151 7.25 0.46 -6.58
C MET A 151 6.48 0.87 -7.83
N ALA A 152 6.03 -0.09 -8.64
CA ALA A 152 5.35 0.18 -9.90
C ALA A 152 3.97 0.82 -9.68
N ALA A 153 3.18 0.31 -8.73
CA ALA A 153 1.85 0.83 -8.45
C ALA A 153 1.88 2.08 -7.54
N GLY A 154 2.95 2.27 -6.77
CA GLY A 154 3.04 3.31 -5.74
C GLY A 154 2.27 2.96 -4.46
N GLN A 155 2.19 1.67 -4.11
CA GLN A 155 1.41 1.15 -2.99
C GLN A 155 1.94 1.53 -1.60
N THR A 156 1.09 1.37 -0.59
CA THR A 156 1.40 1.53 0.84
C THR A 156 2.24 0.38 1.44
N GLY A 157 2.71 -0.55 0.60
CA GLY A 157 3.41 -1.77 1.03
C GLY A 157 4.64 -1.49 1.90
N PHE A 158 5.51 -0.57 1.48
CA PHE A 158 6.71 -0.23 2.26
C PHE A 158 6.37 0.45 3.58
N LEU A 159 5.41 1.38 3.59
CA LEU A 159 4.97 2.07 4.80
C LEU A 159 4.44 1.07 5.84
N THR A 160 3.52 0.20 5.43
CA THR A 160 2.91 -0.79 6.33
C THR A 160 3.92 -1.83 6.80
N ALA A 161 4.85 -2.26 5.94
CA ALA A 161 5.94 -3.15 6.32
C ALA A 161 6.94 -2.50 7.30
N ALA A 162 7.22 -1.20 7.15
CA ALA A 162 8.06 -0.44 8.08
C ALA A 162 7.44 -0.38 9.48
N LEU A 163 6.15 -0.05 9.55
CA LEU A 163 5.41 0.06 10.80
C LEU A 163 5.25 -1.30 11.50
N LEU A 164 4.87 -2.35 10.78
CA LEU A 164 4.76 -3.71 11.33
C LEU A 164 6.13 -4.25 11.78
N GLY A 165 7.12 -4.19 10.89
CA GLY A 165 8.47 -4.71 11.18
C GLY A 165 9.16 -3.97 12.31
N GLY A 166 9.06 -2.63 12.32
CA GLY A 166 9.61 -1.80 13.38
C GLY A 166 8.86 -1.97 14.70
N GLY A 167 7.53 -2.01 14.66
CA GLY A 167 6.71 -2.26 15.84
C GLY A 167 7.06 -3.58 16.52
N LEU A 168 7.12 -4.68 15.75
CA LEU A 168 7.51 -5.99 16.28
C LEU A 168 8.97 -6.02 16.75
N GLY A 169 9.88 -5.35 16.04
CA GLY A 169 11.30 -5.26 16.42
C GLY A 169 11.52 -4.52 17.74
N LEU A 170 10.69 -3.51 18.04
CA LEU A 170 10.75 -2.71 19.26
C LEU A 170 10.01 -3.36 20.44
N LEU A 171 9.22 -4.40 20.23
CA LEU A 171 8.26 -4.90 21.21
C LEU A 171 8.88 -5.28 22.57
N ARG A 172 10.09 -5.85 22.56
CA ARG A 172 10.79 -6.27 23.78
C ARG A 172 11.51 -5.13 24.51
N THR A 173 12.02 -4.14 23.78
CA THR A 173 12.91 -3.10 24.33
C THR A 173 12.20 -1.78 24.56
N HIS A 174 11.26 -1.42 23.69
CA HIS A 174 10.54 -0.15 23.69
C HIS A 174 9.04 -0.39 23.42
N PRO A 175 8.30 -1.02 24.35
CA PRO A 175 6.93 -1.45 24.12
C PRO A 175 5.96 -0.32 23.77
N VAL A 176 6.20 0.91 24.26
CA VAL A 176 5.37 2.08 23.90
C VAL A 176 5.58 2.47 22.44
N ALA A 177 6.83 2.61 21.98
CA ALA A 177 7.14 2.91 20.58
C ALA A 177 6.66 1.79 19.64
N ALA A 178 6.77 0.54 20.09
CA ALA A 178 6.19 -0.60 19.39
C ALA A 178 4.68 -0.44 19.20
N GLY A 179 3.96 -0.09 20.27
CA GLY A 179 2.54 0.19 20.22
C GLY A 179 2.20 1.35 19.28
N VAL A 180 2.95 2.46 19.29
CA VAL A 180 2.74 3.58 18.37
C VAL A 180 2.86 3.13 16.91
N CYS A 181 3.93 2.41 16.56
CA CYS A 181 4.11 1.89 15.21
C CYS A 181 2.95 0.98 14.79
N LEU A 182 2.53 0.06 15.66
CA LEU A 182 1.43 -0.88 15.37
C LEU A 182 0.05 -0.19 15.36
N GLY A 183 -0.14 0.87 16.14
CA GLY A 183 -1.33 1.72 16.11
C GLY A 183 -1.45 2.49 14.79
N LEU A 184 -0.33 2.95 14.22
CA LEU A 184 -0.31 3.60 12.90
C LEU A 184 -0.66 2.62 11.76
N VAL A 185 -0.50 1.30 11.93
CA VAL A 185 -0.91 0.29 10.94
C VAL A 185 -2.42 0.25 10.73
N THR A 186 -3.21 0.89 11.59
CA THR A 186 -4.68 1.00 11.43
C THR A 186 -5.13 1.65 10.13
N ILE A 187 -4.24 2.32 9.39
CA ILE A 187 -4.45 2.70 7.98
C ILE A 187 -4.80 1.51 7.08
N LYS A 188 -4.40 0.29 7.47
CA LYS A 188 -4.87 -1.00 6.94
C LYS A 188 -5.49 -1.81 8.07
N PRO A 189 -6.80 -1.68 8.32
CA PRO A 189 -7.47 -2.27 9.49
C PRO A 189 -7.25 -3.79 9.61
N HIS A 190 -7.26 -4.51 8.49
CA HIS A 190 -7.01 -5.96 8.48
C HIS A 190 -5.59 -6.32 8.97
N LEU A 191 -4.57 -5.51 8.67
CA LEU A 191 -3.22 -5.72 9.20
C LEU A 191 -3.13 -5.34 10.69
N ALA A 192 -3.85 -4.29 11.11
CA ALA A 192 -3.88 -3.87 12.50
C ALA A 192 -4.56 -4.92 13.40
N LEU A 193 -5.59 -5.61 12.91
CA LEU A 193 -6.21 -6.75 13.61
C LEU A 193 -5.19 -7.87 13.86
N LEU A 194 -4.41 -8.26 12.84
CA LEU A 194 -3.36 -9.26 12.98
C LEU A 194 -2.29 -8.83 14.01
N ALA A 195 -1.89 -7.55 13.97
CA ALA A 195 -0.97 -6.99 14.95
C ALA A 195 -1.55 -7.04 16.38
N GLY A 196 -2.84 -6.72 16.55
CA GLY A 196 -3.54 -6.80 17.83
C GLY A 196 -3.55 -8.22 18.41
N VAL A 197 -3.86 -9.22 17.58
CA VAL A 197 -3.81 -10.63 17.99
C VAL A 197 -2.39 -11.03 18.42
N ALA A 198 -1.37 -10.63 17.67
CA ALA A 198 0.02 -10.91 18.03
C ALA A 198 0.42 -10.25 19.37
N LEU A 199 -0.02 -9.02 19.63
CA LEU A 199 0.25 -8.32 20.89
C LEU A 199 -0.46 -8.98 22.08
N LEU A 200 -1.71 -9.44 21.90
CA LEU A 200 -2.46 -10.17 22.91
C LEU A 200 -1.80 -11.52 23.25
N ALA A 201 -1.41 -12.28 22.22
CA ALA A 201 -0.69 -13.54 22.39
C ALA A 201 0.65 -13.34 23.12
N ALA A 202 1.35 -12.23 22.85
CA ALA A 202 2.57 -11.84 23.53
C ALA A 202 2.34 -11.23 24.93
N ARG A 203 1.08 -11.03 25.37
CA ARG A 203 0.69 -10.33 26.61
C ARG A 203 1.36 -8.96 26.76
N ALA A 204 1.55 -8.26 25.64
CA ALA A 204 2.29 -7.00 25.58
C ALA A 204 1.41 -5.79 25.93
N TRP A 205 0.86 -5.75 27.15
CA TRP A 205 -0.16 -4.78 27.57
C TRP A 205 0.22 -3.32 27.35
N ARG A 206 1.48 -2.96 27.61
CA ARG A 206 1.98 -1.59 27.37
C ARG A 206 1.92 -1.20 25.90
N ALA A 207 2.25 -2.13 25.00
CA ALA A 207 2.17 -1.92 23.56
C ALA A 207 0.72 -1.89 23.07
N ILE A 208 -0.16 -2.72 23.66
CA ILE A 208 -1.61 -2.70 23.38
C ILE A 208 -2.20 -1.32 23.72
N LEU A 209 -1.94 -0.82 24.93
CA LEU A 209 -2.43 0.49 25.35
C LEU A 209 -1.90 1.61 24.46
N ALA A 210 -0.61 1.60 24.14
CA ALA A 210 -0.02 2.59 23.23
C ALA A 210 -0.63 2.51 21.82
N ALA A 211 -0.84 1.31 21.27
CA ALA A 211 -1.47 1.14 19.96
C ALA A 211 -2.92 1.65 19.95
N ALA A 212 -3.69 1.34 21.00
CA ALA A 212 -5.06 1.80 21.17
C ALA A 212 -5.13 3.34 21.27
N LEU A 213 -4.24 3.96 22.06
CA LEU A 213 -4.15 5.41 22.19
C LEU A 213 -3.73 6.08 20.88
N THR A 214 -2.77 5.50 20.15
CA THR A 214 -2.35 6.01 18.84
C THR A 214 -3.51 5.96 17.84
N PHE A 215 -4.24 4.84 17.78
CA PHE A 215 -5.43 4.74 16.93
C PHE A 215 -6.51 5.75 17.33
N ALA A 216 -6.87 5.83 18.61
CA ALA A 216 -7.88 6.76 19.10
C ALA A 216 -7.50 8.22 18.82
N THR A 217 -6.21 8.55 18.96
CA THR A 217 -5.69 9.89 18.65
C THR A 217 -5.82 10.17 17.15
N LEU A 218 -5.38 9.25 16.28
CA LEU A 218 -5.51 9.43 14.83
C LEU A 218 -6.97 9.55 14.39
N ALA A 219 -7.86 8.73 14.97
CA ALA A 219 -9.27 8.73 14.64
C ALA A 219 -9.97 10.01 15.12
N GLY A 220 -9.66 10.46 16.34
CA GLY A 220 -10.17 11.72 16.87
C GLY A 220 -9.66 12.93 16.08
N LEU A 221 -8.37 12.95 15.74
CA LEU A 221 -7.80 14.02 14.92
C LEU A 221 -8.40 14.02 13.51
N SER A 222 -8.62 12.86 12.89
CA SER A 222 -9.18 12.81 11.53
C SER A 222 -10.66 13.19 11.53
N ALA A 223 -11.42 12.81 12.57
CA ALA A 223 -12.80 13.26 12.75
C ALA A 223 -12.86 14.78 12.96
N ALA A 224 -11.93 15.37 13.72
CA ALA A 224 -11.87 16.81 13.93
C ALA A 224 -11.44 17.56 12.66
N ALA A 225 -10.53 17.00 11.86
CA ALA A 225 -9.98 17.64 10.67
C ALA A 225 -10.86 17.50 9.42
N PHE A 226 -11.55 16.37 9.25
CA PHE A 226 -12.29 16.02 8.03
C PHE A 226 -13.78 15.76 8.26
N GLY A 227 -14.27 15.95 9.48
CA GLY A 227 -15.64 15.63 9.88
C GLY A 227 -15.80 14.20 10.40
N PRO A 228 -16.56 13.97 11.49
CA PRO A 228 -16.83 12.63 12.00
C PRO A 228 -17.67 11.77 11.04
N GLU A 229 -18.48 12.38 10.17
CA GLU A 229 -19.35 11.71 9.20
C GLU A 229 -18.56 10.83 8.23
N LEU A 230 -17.33 11.24 7.88
CA LEU A 230 -16.44 10.49 7.00
C LEU A 230 -16.13 9.08 7.52
N TRP A 231 -16.13 8.87 8.85
CA TRP A 231 -15.97 7.53 9.42
C TRP A 231 -17.18 6.65 9.13
N LEU A 232 -18.40 7.19 9.13
CA LEU A 232 -19.61 6.46 8.77
C LEU A 232 -19.63 6.14 7.27
N ASP A 233 -19.24 7.09 6.43
CA ASP A 233 -19.20 6.91 4.99
C ASP A 233 -18.14 5.89 4.58
N TRP A 234 -16.98 5.89 5.25
CA TRP A 234 -15.98 4.85 5.10
C TRP A 234 -16.56 3.46 5.39
N VAL A 235 -17.25 3.28 6.52
CA VAL A 235 -17.87 1.99 6.88
C VAL A 235 -18.91 1.56 5.82
N ARG A 236 -19.70 2.51 5.30
CA ARG A 236 -20.73 2.24 4.27
C ARG A 236 -20.15 1.84 2.93
N VAL A 237 -18.94 2.30 2.57
CA VAL A 237 -18.33 1.96 1.29
C VAL A 237 -17.59 0.61 1.31
N LEU A 238 -17.19 0.10 2.49
CA LEU A 238 -16.43 -1.15 2.61
C LEU A 238 -17.06 -2.37 1.90
N PRO A 239 -18.40 -2.62 1.96
CA PRO A 239 -19.00 -3.73 1.21
C PRO A 239 -18.82 -3.62 -0.30
N GLN A 240 -18.82 -2.40 -0.85
CA GLN A 240 -18.61 -2.16 -2.29
C GLN A 240 -17.20 -2.56 -2.72
N ALA A 241 -16.19 -2.46 -1.83
CA ALA A 241 -14.83 -2.91 -2.10
C ALA A 241 -14.81 -4.38 -2.50
N TRP A 242 -15.57 -5.22 -1.80
CA TRP A 242 -15.67 -6.64 -2.08
C TRP A 242 -16.35 -6.91 -3.43
N GLU A 243 -17.47 -6.22 -3.70
CA GLU A 243 -18.22 -6.37 -4.95
C GLU A 243 -17.38 -5.97 -6.17
N MET A 244 -16.65 -4.86 -6.08
CA MET A 244 -15.77 -4.39 -7.15
C MET A 244 -14.60 -5.36 -7.40
N ASN A 245 -14.02 -5.90 -6.33
CA ASN A 245 -12.98 -6.92 -6.44
C ASN A 245 -13.51 -8.19 -7.12
N LEU A 246 -14.71 -8.65 -6.79
CA LEU A 246 -15.34 -9.79 -7.46
C LEU A 246 -15.68 -9.51 -8.93
N ALA A 247 -16.23 -8.34 -9.23
CA ALA A 247 -16.54 -7.93 -10.61
C ALA A 247 -15.28 -7.83 -11.46
N ALA A 248 -14.14 -7.48 -10.85
CA ALA A 248 -12.83 -7.44 -11.49
C ALA A 248 -12.06 -8.77 -11.40
N PHE A 249 -12.66 -9.85 -10.89
CA PHE A 249 -11.93 -11.09 -10.59
C PHE A 249 -11.29 -11.73 -11.82
N ASP A 250 -11.94 -11.69 -12.99
CA ASP A 250 -11.36 -12.23 -14.22
C ASP A 250 -10.09 -11.48 -14.65
N ARG A 251 -9.96 -10.20 -14.27
CA ARG A 251 -8.80 -9.35 -14.59
C ARG A 251 -7.76 -9.36 -13.47
N LEU A 252 -8.20 -9.36 -12.22
CA LEU A 252 -7.37 -9.13 -11.03
C LEU A 252 -7.21 -10.37 -10.15
N GLY A 253 -7.97 -11.43 -10.37
CA GLY A 253 -7.94 -12.66 -9.57
C GLY A 253 -6.56 -13.31 -9.57
N GLY A 254 -5.78 -13.11 -10.65
CA GLY A 254 -4.34 -13.38 -10.75
C GLY A 254 -3.54 -12.91 -9.53
N PHE A 255 -3.88 -11.73 -9.01
CA PHE A 255 -3.18 -11.00 -7.97
C PHE A 255 -3.83 -11.11 -6.57
N MET A 256 -4.91 -11.87 -6.40
CA MET A 256 -5.57 -12.06 -5.10
C MET A 256 -4.96 -13.25 -4.37
N PRO A 257 -4.09 -13.06 -3.34
CA PRO A 257 -3.48 -14.14 -2.59
C PRO A 257 -4.41 -14.67 -1.48
N THR A 258 -5.71 -14.79 -1.77
CA THR A 258 -6.72 -15.27 -0.81
C THR A 258 -7.11 -16.70 -1.12
N LEU A 259 -7.58 -17.45 -0.11
CA LEU A 259 -8.11 -18.80 -0.32
C LEU A 259 -9.33 -18.75 -1.26
N THR A 260 -10.19 -17.74 -1.10
CA THR A 260 -11.29 -17.50 -2.04
C THR A 260 -10.79 -17.30 -3.46
N GLY A 261 -9.77 -16.47 -3.69
CA GLY A 261 -9.23 -16.24 -5.03
C GLY A 261 -8.58 -17.50 -5.63
N ALA A 262 -7.87 -18.29 -4.83
CA ALA A 262 -7.34 -19.58 -5.28
C ALA A 262 -8.46 -20.56 -5.68
N LEU A 263 -9.51 -20.68 -4.86
CA LEU A 263 -10.63 -21.59 -5.13
C LEU A 263 -11.46 -21.15 -6.33
N LEU A 264 -11.72 -19.84 -6.49
CA LEU A 264 -12.41 -19.30 -7.65
C LEU A 264 -11.65 -19.59 -8.96
N LYS A 265 -10.31 -19.49 -8.96
CA LYS A 265 -9.48 -19.89 -10.11
C LYS A 265 -9.61 -21.37 -10.47
N LEU A 266 -9.86 -22.22 -9.47
CA LEU A 266 -10.09 -23.65 -9.67
C LEU A 266 -11.53 -23.96 -10.10
N GLY A 267 -12.35 -22.94 -10.41
CA GLY A 267 -13.75 -23.12 -10.80
C GLY A 267 -14.69 -23.39 -9.64
N THR A 268 -14.25 -23.21 -8.40
CA THR A 268 -15.10 -23.41 -7.22
C THR A 268 -16.19 -22.34 -7.17
N PRO A 269 -17.48 -22.69 -6.97
CA PRO A 269 -18.54 -21.70 -6.82
C PRO A 269 -18.24 -20.71 -5.70
N LEU A 270 -18.55 -19.43 -5.92
CA LEU A 270 -18.24 -18.33 -4.99
C LEU A 270 -18.75 -18.60 -3.56
N ALA A 271 -19.93 -19.18 -3.41
CA ALA A 271 -20.49 -19.52 -2.10
C ALA A 271 -19.58 -20.49 -1.34
N VAL A 272 -19.09 -21.54 -2.01
CA VAL A 272 -18.19 -22.55 -1.43
C VAL A 272 -16.82 -21.93 -1.12
N ALA A 273 -16.29 -21.11 -2.05
CA ALA A 273 -15.01 -20.43 -1.88
C ALA A 273 -15.02 -19.41 -0.71
N LYS A 274 -16.17 -18.77 -0.44
CA LYS A 274 -16.37 -17.89 0.73
C LYS A 274 -16.43 -18.69 2.02
N THR A 275 -17.22 -19.76 2.07
CA THR A 275 -17.33 -20.61 3.26
C THR A 275 -15.99 -21.22 3.64
N ALA A 276 -15.21 -21.69 2.65
CA ALA A 276 -13.86 -22.20 2.90
C ALA A 276 -12.93 -21.12 3.50
N GLN A 277 -12.98 -19.89 2.99
CA GLN A 277 -12.18 -18.77 3.51
C GLN A 277 -12.59 -18.34 4.92
N THR A 278 -13.85 -18.51 5.32
CA THR A 278 -14.31 -18.22 6.69
C THR A 278 -13.92 -19.29 7.70
N LEU A 279 -13.62 -20.51 7.25
CA LEU A 279 -13.28 -21.66 8.10
C LEU A 279 -11.77 -21.87 8.25
N ALA A 280 -10.95 -21.19 7.44
CA ALA A 280 -9.49 -21.26 7.43
C ALA A 280 -8.86 -20.18 8.31
#